data_AF-A0A355ADT0-F1
#
_entry.id   AF-A0A355ADT0-F1
#
_cell.length_a   1.000
_cell.length_b   1.000
_cell.length_c   1.000
_cell.angle_alpha   90.00
_cell.angle_beta   90.00
_cell.angle_gamma   90.00
#
_symmetry.space_group_name_H-M   'P 1'
#
loop_
_entity.id
_entity.type
_entity.pdbx_description
1 polymer ?
#
loop_
_entity_poly.entity_id
_entity_poly.type
_entity_poly.pdbx_seq_one_letter_code
_entity_poly.pdbx_strand_id
1 'polypeptide(L)'
;MNTIKNKIQYHLKTANIAEQFIYINIAVFIVTLLFRVFSQLMNWDENLFMNWFSLPSNLTSFISQPWTLVSYGFLHADFLHILFNSILLFYIGNLFLDFFSKRDFIIYYISGIVVGGIVYLLSYSYFPFLNGSHSTLV
;
A
#
# COMPACT_ATOMS: atom_id res chain seq x y z
N MET A 1 15.40 17.16 30.27
CA MET A 1 14.22 16.27 30.46
C MET A 1 13.73 15.86 29.07
N ASN A 2 13.94 14.61 28.66
CA ASN A 2 13.52 14.16 27.32
C ASN A 2 12.02 13.90 27.29
N THR A 3 11.26 14.89 26.83
CA THR A 3 9.81 14.80 26.66
C THR A 3 9.45 13.75 25.62
N ILE A 4 8.27 13.13 25.72
CA ILE A 4 7.75 12.15 24.73
C ILE A 4 7.87 12.70 23.29
N LYS A 5 7.59 14.00 23.11
CA LYS A 5 7.79 14.72 21.85
C LYS A 5 9.20 14.58 21.28
N ASN A 6 10.24 14.70 22.11
CA ASN A 6 11.62 14.61 21.66
C ASN A 6 11.99 13.19 21.22
N LYS A 7 11.45 12.16 21.89
CA LYS A 7 11.64 10.76 21.49
C LYS A 7 10.98 10.48 20.14
N ILE A 8 9.73 10.92 19.95
CA ILE A 8 9.03 10.77 18.66
C ILE A 8 9.80 11.49 17.56
N GLN A 9 10.22 12.74 17.78
CA GLN A 9 11.00 13.49 16.80
C GLN A 9 12.34 12.84 16.48
N TYR A 10 12.99 12.23 17.46
CA TYR A 10 14.23 11.48 17.25
C TYR A 10 13.98 10.28 16.33
N HIS A 11 13.03 9.41 16.67
CA HIS A 11 12.70 8.24 15.84
C HIS A 11 12.30 8.61 14.41
N LEU A 12 11.48 9.64 14.23
CA LEU A 12 11.11 10.12 12.90
C LEU A 12 12.32 10.62 12.09
N LYS A 13 13.33 11.20 12.73
CA LYS A 13 14.55 11.70 12.07
C LYS A 13 15.57 10.60 11.80
N THR A 14 15.62 9.57 12.63
CA THR A 14 16.57 8.47 12.51
C THR A 14 16.00 7.26 11.78
N ALA A 15 14.75 7.33 11.34
CA ALA A 15 14.08 6.23 10.68
C ALA A 15 14.81 5.81 9.40
N ASN A 16 15.11 4.51 9.30
CA ASN A 16 15.65 3.94 8.08
C ASN A 16 14.57 3.83 7.00
N ILE A 17 14.95 3.33 5.82
CA ILE A 17 14.01 3.31 4.69
C ILE A 17 12.82 2.37 4.90
N ALA A 18 12.98 1.25 5.62
CA ALA A 18 11.86 0.35 5.91
C ALA A 18 10.84 1.04 6.82
N GLU A 19 11.31 1.69 7.90
CA GLU A 19 10.47 2.47 8.80
C GLU A 19 9.77 3.64 8.10
N GLN A 20 10.46 4.32 7.17
CA GLN A 20 9.87 5.38 6.34
C GLN A 20 8.69 4.85 5.51
N PHE A 21 8.82 3.67 4.90
CA PHE A 21 7.71 3.05 4.16
C PHE A 21 6.55 2.68 5.06
N ILE A 22 6.80 2.21 6.30
CA ILE A 22 5.74 1.99 7.29
C ILE A 22 4.99 3.29 7.58
N TYR A 23 5.70 4.40 7.78
CA TYR A 23 5.06 5.70 8.02
C TYR A 23 4.22 6.16 6.82
N ILE A 24 4.69 5.93 5.60
CA ILE A 24 3.93 6.23 4.38
C ILE A 24 2.65 5.38 4.34
N ASN A 25 2.73 4.06 4.57
CA ASN A 25 1.57 3.17 4.60
C ASN A 25 0.54 3.60 5.66
N ILE A 26 1.00 3.96 6.86
CA ILE A 26 0.13 4.46 7.93
C ILE A 26 -0.52 5.79 7.53
N ALA A 27 0.24 6.71 6.94
CA ALA A 27 -0.31 7.99 6.49
C ALA A 27 -1.38 7.80 5.40
N VAL A 28 -1.11 6.93 4.42
CA VAL A 28 -2.07 6.59 3.36
C VAL A 28 -3.33 5.94 3.96
N PHE A 29 -3.19 5.04 4.93
CA PHE A 29 -4.32 4.43 5.61
C PHE A 29 -5.15 5.44 6.43
N ILE A 30 -4.51 6.42 7.06
CA ILE A 30 -5.25 7.50 7.72
C ILE A 30 -6.04 8.31 6.69
N VAL A 31 -5.45 8.64 5.54
CA VAL A 31 -6.14 9.33 4.45
C VAL A 31 -7.33 8.50 3.95
N THR A 32 -7.19 7.19 3.76
CA THR A 32 -8.29 6.33 3.32
C THR A 32 -9.44 6.31 4.34
N LEU A 33 -9.13 6.32 5.65
CA LEU A 33 -10.12 6.43 6.72
C LEU A 33 -10.84 7.77 6.70
N LEU A 34 -10.14 8.89 6.49
CA LEU A 34 -10.75 10.21 6.39
C LEU A 34 -11.74 10.27 5.22
N PHE A 35 -11.33 9.76 4.05
CA PHE A 35 -12.22 9.68 2.88
C PHE A 35 -13.41 8.74 3.12
N ARG A 36 -13.22 7.64 3.86
CA ARG A 36 -14.33 6.75 4.24
C ARG A 36 -15.36 7.47 5.08
N VAL A 37 -14.93 8.18 6.13
CA VAL A 37 -15.82 8.94 7.02
C VAL A 37 -16.52 10.06 6.24
N PHE A 38 -15.79 10.76 5.37
CA PHE A 38 -16.36 11.80 4.51
C PHE A 38 -17.41 11.26 3.55
N SER A 39 -17.14 10.13 2.88
CA SER A 39 -18.07 9.49 1.96
C SER A 39 -19.36 9.07 2.68
N GLN A 40 -19.23 8.51 3.89
CA GLN A 40 -20.38 8.17 4.73
C GLN A 40 -21.20 9.39 5.14
N LEU A 41 -20.55 10.51 5.48
CA LEU A 41 -21.24 11.76 5.82
C LEU A 41 -22.03 12.32 4.63
N MET A 42 -21.52 12.13 3.41
CA MET A 42 -22.15 12.60 2.17
C MET A 42 -23.15 11.60 1.56
N ASN A 43 -23.37 10.43 2.19
CA ASN A 43 -24.14 9.30 1.63
C ASN A 43 -23.63 8.87 0.24
N TRP A 44 -22.32 8.87 0.04
CA TRP A 44 -21.70 8.26 -1.13
C TRP A 44 -21.49 6.78 -0.89
N ASP A 45 -21.86 5.98 -1.88
CA ASP A 45 -21.79 4.51 -1.80
C ASP A 45 -20.35 3.99 -1.72
N GLU A 46 -19.38 4.76 -2.20
CA GLU A 46 -18.00 4.30 -2.35
C GLU A 46 -16.95 5.26 -1.78
N ASN A 47 -15.83 4.71 -1.35
CA ASN A 47 -14.67 5.49 -0.93
C ASN A 47 -13.86 5.91 -2.17
N LEU A 48 -14.06 7.15 -2.60
CA LEU A 48 -13.42 7.70 -3.81
C LEU A 48 -11.89 7.55 -3.83
N PHE A 49 -11.24 7.68 -2.67
CA PHE A 49 -9.78 7.52 -2.60
C PHE A 49 -9.35 6.07 -2.85
N MET A 50 -10.03 5.10 -2.23
CA MET A 50 -9.74 3.68 -2.46
C MET A 50 -10.02 3.28 -3.91
N ASN A 51 -11.12 3.75 -4.50
CA ASN A 51 -11.47 3.45 -5.88
C ASN A 51 -10.44 3.99 -6.88
N TRP A 52 -9.93 5.20 -6.65
CA TRP A 52 -9.01 5.86 -7.56
C TRP A 52 -7.60 5.23 -7.54
N PHE A 53 -7.18 4.69 -6.39
CA PHE A 53 -5.81 4.20 -6.20
C PHE A 53 -5.67 2.68 -6.15
N SER A 54 -6.77 1.92 -6.08
CA SER A 54 -6.76 0.46 -6.12
C SER A 54 -6.63 -0.08 -7.55
N LEU A 55 -5.99 -1.23 -7.69
CA LEU A 55 -5.77 -1.86 -9.00
C LEU A 55 -7.00 -2.68 -9.40
N PRO A 56 -7.70 -2.35 -10.49
CA PRO A 56 -8.89 -3.08 -10.91
C PRO A 56 -8.50 -4.39 -11.60
N SER A 57 -9.31 -5.43 -11.42
CA SER A 57 -9.10 -6.72 -12.11
C SER A 57 -9.26 -6.65 -13.63
N ASN A 58 -10.01 -5.65 -14.11
CA ASN A 58 -10.31 -5.48 -15.52
C ASN A 58 -9.22 -4.67 -16.25
N LEU A 59 -8.63 -5.24 -17.31
CA LEU A 59 -7.59 -4.59 -18.11
C LEU A 59 -8.04 -3.27 -18.75
N THR A 60 -9.29 -3.19 -19.23
CA THR A 60 -9.83 -1.97 -19.83
C THR A 60 -9.90 -0.85 -18.81
N SER A 61 -10.36 -1.14 -17.58
CA SER A 61 -10.36 -0.18 -16.48
C SER A 61 -8.93 0.21 -16.10
N PHE A 62 -8.01 -0.76 -16.01
CA PHE A 62 -6.61 -0.51 -15.69
C PHE A 62 -5.93 0.48 -16.65
N ILE A 63 -6.19 0.38 -17.97
CA ILE A 63 -5.60 1.27 -18.98
C ILE A 63 -5.93 2.74 -18.72
N SER A 64 -7.12 3.04 -18.17
CA SER A 64 -7.48 4.41 -17.76
C SER A 64 -6.85 4.87 -16.46
N GLN A 65 -6.29 3.96 -15.64
CA GLN A 65 -5.68 4.26 -14.35
C GLN A 65 -4.34 3.55 -14.14
N PRO A 66 -3.32 3.78 -15.00
CA PRO A 66 -2.06 3.02 -14.98
C PRO A 66 -1.24 3.22 -13.70
N TRP A 67 -1.44 4.33 -12.98
CA TRP A 67 -0.80 4.57 -11.68
C TRP A 67 -1.17 3.51 -10.63
N THR A 68 -2.32 2.85 -10.81
CA THR A 68 -2.79 1.80 -9.90
C THR A 68 -1.92 0.57 -9.90
N LEU A 69 -1.00 0.41 -10.87
CA LEU A 69 0.03 -0.64 -10.84
C LEU A 69 1.02 -0.47 -9.68
N VAL A 70 1.14 0.74 -9.14
CA VAL A 70 2.04 1.05 -8.01
C VAL A 70 1.26 1.48 -6.78
N SER A 71 0.24 2.35 -6.93
CA SER A 71 -0.44 2.93 -5.78
C SER A 71 -1.19 1.90 -4.94
N TYR A 72 -1.63 0.80 -5.54
CA TYR A 72 -2.35 -0.25 -4.83
C TYR A 72 -1.52 -0.81 -3.67
N GLY A 73 -0.21 -0.99 -3.85
CA GLY A 73 0.66 -1.59 -2.83
C GLY A 73 0.89 -0.74 -1.58
N PHE A 74 0.27 0.44 -1.49
CA PHE A 74 0.25 1.29 -0.30
C PHE A 74 -1.15 1.35 0.36
N LEU A 75 -2.17 0.84 -0.32
CA LEU A 75 -3.53 0.77 0.22
C LEU A 75 -3.68 -0.45 1.12
N HIS A 76 -4.60 -0.36 2.08
CA HIS A 76 -4.89 -1.46 2.99
C HIS A 76 -6.38 -1.47 3.28
N ALA A 77 -7.01 -2.64 3.20
CA ALA A 77 -8.46 -2.80 3.35
C ALA A 77 -8.94 -2.56 4.80
N ASP A 78 -8.15 -2.97 5.78
CA ASP A 78 -8.51 -2.94 7.19
C ASP A 78 -7.29 -2.79 8.10
N PHE A 79 -7.56 -2.58 9.39
CA PHE A 79 -6.54 -2.34 10.41
C PHE A 79 -5.60 -3.53 10.63
N LEU A 80 -6.11 -4.76 10.62
CA LEU A 80 -5.25 -5.93 10.82
C LEU A 80 -4.32 -6.13 9.62
N HIS A 81 -4.82 -5.86 8.41
CA HIS A 81 -4.00 -5.93 7.19
C HIS A 81 -2.79 -4.98 7.25
N ILE A 82 -2.99 -3.71 7.61
CA ILE A 82 -1.86 -2.77 7.75
C ILE A 82 -0.96 -3.09 8.95
N LEU A 83 -1.54 -3.56 10.06
CA LEU A 83 -0.78 -3.92 11.26
C LEU A 83 0.23 -5.03 10.94
N PHE A 84 -0.22 -6.13 10.33
CA PHE A 84 0.67 -7.24 10.01
C PHE A 84 1.65 -6.90 8.89
N ASN A 85 1.25 -6.11 7.88
CA ASN A 85 2.20 -5.59 6.89
C ASN A 85 3.29 -4.74 7.53
N SER A 86 2.94 -3.86 8.47
CA SER A 86 3.92 -3.00 9.14
C SER A 86 4.89 -3.80 10.00
N ILE A 87 4.39 -4.81 10.73
CA ILE A 87 5.21 -5.72 11.52
C ILE A 87 6.19 -6.48 10.61
N LEU A 88 5.67 -7.08 9.53
CA LEU A 88 6.49 -7.86 8.60
C LEU A 88 7.52 -6.97 7.91
N LEU A 89 7.12 -5.79 7.41
CA LEU A 89 8.01 -4.83 6.78
C LEU A 89 9.09 -4.33 7.73
N PHE A 90 8.76 -4.15 9.01
CA PHE A 90 9.76 -3.78 10.02
C PHE A 90 10.81 -4.87 10.16
N TYR A 91 10.42 -6.12 10.43
CA TYR A 91 11.39 -7.19 10.67
C TYR A 91 12.15 -7.57 9.40
N ILE A 92 11.45 -7.83 8.30
CA ILE A 92 12.08 -8.25 7.04
C ILE A 92 12.84 -7.09 6.40
N GLY A 93 12.32 -5.87 6.48
CA GLY A 93 12.99 -4.70 5.92
C GLY A 93 14.28 -4.34 6.67
N ASN A 94 14.29 -4.41 8.00
CA ASN A 94 15.53 -4.24 8.76
C ASN A 94 16.52 -5.36 8.46
N LEU A 95 16.08 -6.62 8.47
CA LEU A 95 16.93 -7.76 8.10
C LEU A 95 17.51 -7.61 6.70
N PHE A 96 16.72 -7.13 5.73
CA PHE A 96 17.20 -6.85 4.38
C PHE A 96 18.30 -5.78 4.38
N LEU A 97 18.13 -4.71 5.15
CA LEU A 97 19.09 -3.61 5.25
C LEU A 97 20.38 -3.99 5.98
N ASP A 98 20.41 -5.09 6.72
CA ASP A 98 21.65 -5.65 7.29
C ASP A 98 22.59 -6.20 6.20
N PHE A 99 22.04 -6.60 5.04
CA PHE A 99 22.80 -7.19 3.92
C PHE A 99 22.85 -6.30 2.67
N PHE A 100 21.88 -5.42 2.48
CA PHE A 100 21.69 -4.67 1.24
C PHE A 100 21.53 -3.17 1.49
N SER A 101 21.70 -2.38 0.43
CA SER A 101 21.61 -0.94 0.55
C SER A 101 20.16 -0.45 0.60
N LYS A 102 19.98 0.80 1.09
CA LYS A 102 18.73 1.54 0.98
C LYS A 102 18.17 1.57 -0.46
N ARG A 103 19.05 1.69 -1.45
CA ARG A 103 18.65 1.74 -2.87
C ARG A 103 18.06 0.41 -3.31
N ASP A 104 18.71 -0.69 -2.94
CA ASP A 104 18.24 -2.03 -3.26
C ASP A 104 16.87 -2.26 -2.64
N PHE A 105 16.68 -1.89 -1.37
CA PHE A 105 15.39 -2.00 -0.69
C PHE A 105 14.26 -1.33 -1.49
N ILE A 106 14.47 -0.09 -1.94
CA ILE A 106 13.47 0.65 -2.72
C ILE A 106 13.18 -0.06 -4.05
N ILE A 107 14.21 -0.53 -4.74
CA ILE A 107 14.04 -1.25 -6.02
C ILE A 107 13.25 -2.54 -5.80
N TYR A 108 13.60 -3.34 -4.80
CA TYR A 108 12.92 -4.59 -4.49
C TYR A 108 11.48 -4.36 -4.04
N TYR A 109 11.24 -3.36 -3.18
CA TYR A 109 9.89 -3.05 -2.71
C TYR A 109 8.98 -2.62 -3.87
N ILE A 110 9.43 -1.67 -4.69
CA ILE A 110 8.61 -1.15 -5.81
C ILE A 110 8.47 -2.20 -6.92
N SER A 111 9.53 -2.94 -7.26
CA SER A 111 9.43 -4.02 -8.25
C SER A 111 8.51 -5.15 -7.78
N GLY A 112 8.52 -5.49 -6.49
CA GLY A 112 7.59 -6.46 -5.90
C GLY A 112 6.14 -6.05 -6.08
N ILE A 113 5.82 -4.77 -5.85
CA ILE A 113 4.47 -4.21 -6.11
C ILE A 113 4.13 -4.32 -7.59
N VAL A 114 5.01 -3.85 -8.48
CA VAL A 114 4.73 -3.87 -9.93
C VAL A 114 4.54 -5.29 -10.46
N VAL A 115 5.43 -6.22 -10.09
CA VAL A 115 5.34 -7.62 -10.50
C VAL A 115 4.07 -8.28 -9.92
N GLY A 116 3.75 -8.01 -8.66
CA GLY A 116 2.50 -8.50 -8.03
C GLY A 116 1.26 -8.02 -8.78
N GLY A 117 1.21 -6.74 -9.14
CA GLY A 117 0.09 -6.17 -9.90
C GLY A 117 -0.02 -6.72 -11.32
N ILE A 118 1.10 -6.94 -12.01
CA ILE A 118 1.11 -7.62 -13.32
C ILE A 118 0.58 -9.05 -13.21
N VAL A 119 1.07 -9.82 -12.23
CA VAL A 119 0.61 -11.19 -11.99
C VAL A 119 -0.88 -11.22 -11.68
N TYR A 120 -1.38 -10.26 -10.88
CA TYR A 120 -2.81 -10.10 -10.61
C TYR A 120 -3.62 -9.86 -11.89
N LEU A 121 -3.25 -8.86 -12.71
CA LEU A 121 -3.96 -8.56 -13.97
C LEU A 121 -3.95 -9.74 -14.95
N LEU A 122 -2.81 -10.41 -15.09
CA LEU A 122 -2.70 -11.61 -15.94
C LEU A 122 -3.59 -12.74 -15.41
N SER A 123 -3.65 -12.92 -14.09
CA SER A 123 -4.48 -13.97 -13.47
C SER A 123 -5.96 -13.80 -13.84
N TYR A 124 -6.49 -12.57 -13.78
CA TYR A 124 -7.88 -12.28 -14.16
C TYR A 124 -8.14 -12.33 -15.67
N SER A 125 -7.09 -12.24 -16.49
CA SER A 125 -7.21 -12.30 -17.95
C SER A 125 -7.16 -13.73 -18.49
N TYR A 126 -6.37 -14.61 -17.86
CA TYR A 126 -6.07 -15.94 -18.40
C TYR A 126 -6.72 -17.10 -17.63
N PHE A 127 -7.07 -16.95 -16.35
CA PHE A 127 -7.71 -18.03 -15.61
C PHE A 127 -9.24 -17.97 -15.75
N PRO A 128 -9.89 -19.00 -16.33
CA PRO A 128 -11.34 -19.00 -16.56
C PRO A 128 -12.17 -18.81 -15.29
N PHE A 129 -11.68 -19.31 -14.15
CA PHE A 129 -12.36 -19.17 -12.85
C PHE A 129 -12.48 -17.71 -12.39
N LEU A 130 -11.51 -16.86 -12.76
CA LEU A 130 -11.47 -15.44 -12.37
C LEU A 130 -12.06 -14.54 -13.45
N ASN A 131 -12.23 -15.05 -14.67
CA ASN A 131 -12.72 -14.28 -15.80
C ASN A 131 -14.17 -13.83 -15.58
N GLY A 132 -14.43 -12.52 -15.71
CA GLY A 132 -15.73 -11.90 -15.45
C GLY A 132 -16.01 -11.55 -13.99
N SER A 133 -15.10 -11.85 -13.05
CA SER A 133 -15.22 -11.41 -11.66
C SER A 133 -14.63 -10.01 -11.44
N HIS A 134 -15.36 -9.18 -10.69
CA HIS A 134 -14.95 -7.83 -10.35
C HIS A 134 -14.29 -7.84 -8.98
N SER A 135 -13.01 -7.50 -8.95
CA SER A 135 -12.20 -7.39 -7.74
C SER A 135 -11.27 -6.18 -7.90
N THR A 136 -10.85 -5.63 -6.76
CA THR A 136 -9.77 -4.66 -6.68
C THR A 136 -8.70 -5.20 -5.77
N LEU A 137 -7.44 -4.92 -6.13
CA LEU A 137 -6.29 -5.23 -5.29
C LEU A 137 -5.90 -3.98 -4.51
N VAL A 138 -5.68 -4.18 -3.21
CA VAL A 138 -5.16 -3.20 -2.24
C VAL A 138 -4.16 -3.91 -1.34
#